data_AF-A0A4R6VFP9-F1
#
_entry.id   AF-A0A4R6VFP9-F1
#
_cell.length_a   1.000
_cell.length_b   1.000
_cell.length_c   1.000
_cell.angle_alpha   90.00
_cell.angle_beta   90.00
_cell.angle_gamma   90.00
#
_symmetry.space_group_name_H-M   'P 1'
#
loop_
_entity.id
_entity.type
_entity.pdbx_description
1 polymer ?
#
loop_
_entity_poly.entity_id
_entity_poly.type
_entity_poly.pdbx_seq_one_letter_code
_entity_poly.pdbx_strand_id
1 'polypeptide(L)'
;MRKFFKKYYIGILFIITFATCISYIWLWSKDLIDDRYYPISLSEKNEIVIDYKTPLVISESRFFNLEFIIRSYKDIEYYNDFYLSEDNSFILKEKEFYSEINNKPKLNLKIFKDGDKVMDRDFYAMYSHGVSKAKINNKKYLLSGVDGVYSPGEPACFNFCRDPNIN
;
A
#
# COMPACT_ATOMS: atom_id res chain seq x y z
N MET A 1 19.82 41.63 20.53
CA MET A 1 19.81 40.30 19.87
C MET A 1 21.04 39.44 20.15
N ARG A 2 22.27 39.88 19.85
CA ARG A 2 23.49 39.03 19.95
C ARG A 2 23.79 38.42 21.35
N LYS A 3 23.46 39.12 22.45
CA LYS A 3 23.61 38.60 23.83
C LYS A 3 22.56 37.54 24.21
N PHE A 4 21.35 37.64 23.64
CA PHE A 4 20.26 36.70 23.90
C PHE A 4 20.56 35.34 23.28
N PHE A 5 20.94 35.32 22.00
CA PHE A 5 21.34 34.09 21.33
C PHE A 5 22.50 33.41 22.04
N LYS A 6 23.52 34.13 22.53
CA LYS A 6 24.62 33.53 23.31
C LYS A 6 24.17 32.86 24.62
N LYS A 7 23.13 33.36 25.30
CA LYS A 7 22.65 32.82 26.57
C LYS A 7 21.75 31.60 26.38
N TYR A 8 20.97 31.58 25.30
CA TYR A 8 19.96 30.55 25.05
C TYR A 8 20.29 29.64 23.87
N TYR A 9 21.51 29.71 23.30
CA TYR A 9 21.85 28.98 22.06
C TYR A 9 21.62 27.47 22.18
N ILE A 10 21.96 26.87 23.33
CA ILE A 10 21.78 25.43 23.57
C ILE A 10 20.29 25.07 23.56
N GLY A 11 19.46 25.86 24.25
CA GLY A 11 18.02 25.64 24.29
C GLY A 11 17.36 25.85 22.93
N ILE A 12 17.79 26.87 22.18
CA ILE A 12 17.33 27.13 20.81
C ILE A 12 17.74 25.97 19.89
N LEU A 13 18.99 25.49 19.99
CA LEU A 13 19.47 24.35 19.20
C LEU A 13 18.64 23.09 19.50
N PHE A 14 18.37 22.82 20.78
CA PHE A 14 17.56 21.67 21.19
C PHE A 14 16.13 21.74 20.64
N ILE A 15 15.50 22.93 20.68
CA ILE A 15 14.16 23.14 20.11
C ILE A 15 14.17 22.92 18.59
N ILE A 16 15.17 23.45 17.89
CA ILE A 16 15.30 23.27 16.43
C ILE A 16 15.48 21.78 16.10
N THR A 17 16.40 21.09 16.77
CA THR A 17 16.63 19.66 16.55
C THR A 17 15.36 18.85 16.80
N PHE A 18 14.67 19.10 17.92
CA PHE A 18 13.45 18.39 18.25
C PHE A 18 12.32 18.66 17.24
N ALA A 19 12.15 19.92 16.82
CA ALA A 19 11.19 20.29 15.78
C ALA A 19 11.51 19.60 14.45
N THR A 20 12.78 19.58 14.04
CA THR A 20 13.20 18.88 12.81
C THR A 20 12.99 17.37 12.88
N CYS A 21 13.24 16.74 14.03
CA CYS A 21 12.98 15.30 14.21
C CYS A 21 11.48 14.99 14.11
N ILE A 22 10.61 15.78 14.76
CA ILE A 22 9.16 15.59 14.66
C ILE A 22 8.68 15.79 13.22
N SER A 23 9.14 16.85 12.54
CA SER A 23 8.77 17.08 11.15
C SER A 23 9.24 15.95 10.23
N TYR A 24 10.45 15.43 10.45
CA TYR A 24 10.98 14.30 9.71
C TYR A 24 10.15 13.02 9.94
N ILE A 25 9.86 12.68 11.20
CA ILE A 25 9.02 11.53 11.53
C ILE A 25 7.63 11.68 10.91
N TRP A 26 7.03 12.86 10.98
CA TRP A 26 5.71 13.12 10.41
C TRP A 26 5.68 12.98 8.89
N LEU A 27 6.70 13.51 8.19
CA LEU A 27 6.84 13.35 6.74
C LEU A 27 7.06 11.89 6.36
N TRP A 28 7.92 11.18 7.09
CA TRP A 28 8.17 9.76 6.89
C TRP A 28 6.93 8.90 7.14
N SER A 29 6.17 9.15 8.21
CA SER A 29 4.92 8.44 8.48
C SER A 29 3.84 8.71 7.43
N LYS A 30 3.78 9.93 6.90
CA LYS A 30 2.89 10.25 5.77
C LYS A 30 3.33 9.55 4.49
N ASP A 31 4.63 9.42 4.27
CA ASP A 31 5.10 8.66 3.11
C ASP A 31 4.79 7.18 3.29
N LEU A 32 5.10 6.56 4.43
CA LEU A 32 4.75 5.15 4.71
C LEU A 32 3.29 4.81 4.44
N ILE A 33 2.38 5.73 4.75
CA ILE A 33 0.93 5.53 4.61
C ILE A 33 0.49 6.25 3.34
N ASP A 34 0.59 5.59 2.19
CA ASP A 34 -0.16 6.04 1.01
C ASP A 34 -1.65 5.77 1.26
N ASP A 35 -2.36 6.76 1.78
CA ASP A 35 -3.80 6.71 2.03
C ASP A 35 -4.64 7.07 0.80
N ARG A 36 -4.00 7.21 -0.38
CA ARG A 36 -4.71 7.50 -1.62
C ARG A 36 -5.63 6.32 -1.97
N TYR A 37 -6.92 6.62 -2.01
CA TYR A 37 -7.92 5.68 -2.46
C TYR A 37 -7.98 5.65 -3.99
N TYR A 38 -7.71 4.49 -4.57
CA TYR A 38 -7.85 4.23 -6.01
C TYR A 38 -9.14 3.44 -6.25
N PRO A 39 -10.29 4.09 -6.56
CA PRO A 39 -11.54 3.38 -6.81
C PRO A 39 -11.43 2.52 -8.07
N ILE A 40 -11.84 1.26 -7.97
CA ILE A 40 -11.87 0.32 -9.10
C ILE A 40 -13.28 -0.25 -9.21
N SER A 41 -13.81 -0.22 -10.43
CA SER A 41 -15.00 -0.98 -10.80
C SER A 41 -14.53 -2.21 -11.59
N LEU A 42 -14.51 -3.37 -10.94
CA LEU A 42 -14.05 -4.63 -11.55
C LEU A 42 -14.91 -5.07 -12.75
N SER A 43 -16.09 -4.47 -12.94
CA SER A 43 -16.92 -4.69 -14.13
C SER A 43 -16.53 -3.83 -15.34
N GLU A 44 -15.73 -2.79 -15.14
CA GLU A 44 -15.42 -1.79 -16.18
C GLU A 44 -13.93 -1.75 -16.53
N LYS A 45 -13.05 -1.93 -15.55
CA LYS A 45 -11.60 -1.89 -15.72
C LYS A 45 -10.90 -2.87 -14.79
N ASN A 46 -10.03 -3.68 -15.38
CA ASN A 46 -9.10 -4.58 -14.67
C ASN A 46 -7.68 -4.01 -14.70
N GLU A 47 -7.54 -2.69 -14.63
CA GLU A 47 -6.25 -2.00 -14.64
C GLU A 47 -6.27 -0.87 -13.61
N ILE A 48 -5.20 -0.79 -12.82
CA ILE A 48 -4.88 0.34 -11.96
C ILE A 48 -3.59 0.96 -12.44
N VAL A 49 -3.61 2.28 -12.63
CA VAL A 49 -2.40 3.08 -12.85
C VAL A 49 -2.12 3.87 -11.58
N ILE A 50 -0.97 3.60 -10.97
CA ILE A 50 -0.46 4.35 -9.83
C ILE A 50 0.64 5.27 -10.35
N ASP A 51 0.33 6.56 -10.40
CA ASP A 51 1.32 7.61 -10.63
C ASP A 51 1.94 8.01 -9.29
N TYR A 52 3.10 7.44 -9.01
CA TYR A 52 3.87 7.73 -7.83
C TYR A 52 4.83 8.90 -8.09
N LYS A 53 4.64 9.99 -7.34
CA LYS A 53 5.56 11.14 -7.36
C LYS A 53 6.49 11.01 -6.17
N THR A 54 7.79 10.91 -6.41
CA THR A 54 8.77 10.68 -5.34
C THR A 54 8.87 11.92 -4.44
N PRO A 55 8.51 11.83 -3.14
CA PRO A 55 8.82 12.88 -2.19
C PRO A 55 10.30 12.78 -1.76
N LEU A 56 10.83 13.82 -1.13
CA LEU A 56 12.24 13.89 -0.66
C LEU A 56 12.63 12.78 0.34
N VAL A 57 11.66 12.09 0.94
CA VAL A 57 11.85 10.98 1.88
C VAL A 57 11.01 9.81 1.38
N ILE A 58 11.62 8.64 1.18
CA ILE A 58 11.01 7.46 0.56
C ILE A 58 10.94 6.31 1.57
N SER A 59 9.80 5.66 1.72
CA SER A 59 9.72 4.33 2.35
C SER A 59 10.32 3.27 1.42
N GLU A 60 11.20 2.42 1.95
CA GLU A 60 11.97 1.46 1.15
C GLU A 60 11.09 0.52 0.33
N SER A 61 9.94 0.09 0.87
CA SER A 61 9.00 -0.78 0.18
C SER A 61 7.55 -0.43 0.48
N ARG A 62 6.63 -0.76 -0.44
CA ARG A 62 5.18 -0.65 -0.22
C ARG A 62 4.47 -1.91 -0.69
N PHE A 63 3.56 -2.39 0.12
CA PHE A 63 2.64 -3.49 -0.19
C PHE A 63 1.34 -2.93 -0.74
N PHE A 64 0.81 -3.55 -1.80
CA PHE A 64 -0.45 -3.17 -2.42
C PHE A 64 -1.54 -4.12 -1.97
N ASN A 65 -2.65 -3.54 -1.52
CA ASN A 65 -3.82 -4.25 -1.04
C ASN A 65 -5.06 -3.74 -1.77
N LEU A 66 -6.06 -4.60 -1.93
CA LEU A 66 -7.38 -4.19 -2.42
C LEU A 66 -8.35 -4.07 -1.25
N GLU A 67 -9.08 -2.97 -1.23
CA GLU A 67 -10.16 -2.76 -0.27
C GLU A 67 -11.52 -2.88 -0.96
N PHE A 68 -12.28 -3.90 -0.56
CA PHE A 68 -13.62 -4.15 -1.07
C PHE A 68 -14.67 -3.51 -0.17
N ILE A 69 -15.60 -2.75 -0.76
CA ILE A 69 -16.72 -2.18 0.00
C ILE A 69 -17.66 -3.29 0.44
N ILE A 70 -17.82 -3.40 1.75
CA ILE A 70 -18.73 -4.32 2.42
C ILE A 70 -20.09 -3.64 2.55
N ARG A 71 -21.15 -4.27 2.06
CA ARG A 71 -22.52 -3.75 2.17
C ARG A 71 -23.22 -4.26 3.43
N SER A 72 -22.85 -5.45 3.89
CA SER A 72 -23.43 -6.09 5.08
C SER A 72 -22.39 -6.88 5.87
N TYR A 73 -22.63 -7.09 7.17
CA TYR A 73 -21.76 -7.95 8.00
C TYR A 73 -21.64 -9.39 7.49
N LYS A 74 -22.66 -9.90 6.77
CA LYS A 74 -22.59 -11.23 6.13
C LYS A 74 -21.58 -11.29 4.99
N ASP A 75 -21.32 -10.15 4.35
CA ASP A 75 -20.31 -10.10 3.29
C ASP A 75 -18.91 -10.28 3.90
N ILE A 76 -18.68 -9.92 5.17
CA ILE A 76 -17.39 -10.15 5.86
C ILE A 76 -17.06 -11.64 5.91
N GLU A 77 -18.03 -12.46 6.32
CA GLU A 77 -17.87 -13.92 6.36
C GLU A 77 -17.59 -14.47 4.96
N TYR A 78 -18.31 -13.98 3.94
CA TYR A 78 -18.03 -14.35 2.54
C TYR A 78 -16.61 -14.00 2.09
N TYR A 79 -16.14 -12.77 2.36
CA TYR A 79 -14.77 -12.37 1.99
C TYR A 79 -13.73 -13.18 2.77
N ASN A 80 -13.98 -13.46 4.05
CA ASN A 80 -13.11 -14.31 4.84
C ASN A 80 -13.09 -15.73 4.28
N ASP A 81 -14.21 -16.37 4.00
CA ASP A 81 -14.22 -17.75 3.48
C ASP A 81 -13.65 -17.85 2.05
N PHE A 82 -13.85 -16.83 1.22
CA PHE A 82 -13.40 -16.83 -0.18
C PHE A 82 -11.91 -16.48 -0.34
N TYR A 83 -11.36 -15.66 0.56
CA TYR A 83 -9.96 -15.21 0.51
C TYR A 83 -9.10 -15.71 1.69
N LEU A 84 -9.64 -16.35 2.73
CA LEU A 84 -8.81 -17.19 3.59
C LEU A 84 -8.50 -18.47 2.81
N SER A 85 -7.34 -18.48 2.19
CA SER A 85 -6.70 -19.75 1.88
C SER A 85 -6.28 -20.40 3.20
N GLU A 86 -6.74 -21.63 3.48
CA GLU A 86 -6.23 -22.45 4.59
C GLU A 86 -4.72 -22.72 4.43
N ASP A 87 -4.23 -22.66 3.18
CA ASP A 87 -2.84 -22.81 2.83
C ASP A 87 -2.18 -21.44 2.60
N ASN A 88 -1.11 -21.14 3.34
CA ASN A 88 -0.30 -19.96 3.07
C ASN A 88 0.07 -19.91 1.58
N SER A 89 -0.37 -18.89 0.85
CA SER A 89 -0.07 -18.68 -0.58
C SER A 89 1.43 -18.65 -0.90
N PHE A 90 2.27 -18.52 0.14
CA PHE A 90 3.73 -18.67 0.11
C PHE A 90 4.23 -20.11 -0.12
N ILE A 91 3.34 -21.11 -0.05
CA ILE A 91 3.70 -22.54 -0.10
C ILE A 91 3.09 -23.25 -1.32
N LEU A 92 2.09 -22.66 -1.97
CA LEU A 92 1.42 -23.27 -3.12
C LEU A 92 2.36 -23.44 -4.31
N LYS A 93 2.29 -24.61 -4.95
CA LYS A 93 3.00 -24.81 -6.23
C LYS A 93 2.30 -24.00 -7.31
N GLU A 94 3.07 -23.64 -8.34
CA GLU A 94 2.61 -22.77 -9.43
C GLU A 94 1.24 -23.19 -10.03
N LYS A 95 1.04 -24.49 -10.29
CA LYS A 95 -0.23 -25.01 -10.84
C LYS A 95 -1.41 -24.83 -9.86
N GLU A 96 -1.19 -25.06 -8.57
CA GLU A 96 -2.22 -24.95 -7.53
C GLU A 96 -2.60 -23.48 -7.35
N PHE A 97 -1.60 -22.60 -7.28
CA PHE A 97 -1.76 -21.15 -7.25
C PHE A 97 -2.63 -20.64 -8.40
N TYR A 98 -2.27 -20.98 -9.67
CA TYR A 98 -3.03 -20.50 -10.82
C TYR A 98 -4.44 -21.10 -10.90
N SER A 99 -4.66 -22.30 -10.33
CA SER A 99 -6.00 -22.89 -10.22
C SER A 99 -6.86 -22.13 -9.21
N GLU A 100 -6.28 -21.69 -8.10
CA GLU A 100 -7.01 -20.99 -7.03
C GLU A 100 -7.38 -19.56 -7.42
N ILE A 101 -6.45 -18.81 -8.02
CA ILE A 101 -6.68 -17.40 -8.38
C ILE A 101 -7.59 -17.23 -9.60
N ASN A 102 -7.84 -18.28 -10.39
CA ASN A 102 -8.59 -18.19 -11.65
C ASN A 102 -10.01 -17.65 -11.47
N ASN A 103 -10.60 -17.84 -10.30
CA ASN A 103 -11.93 -17.35 -9.96
C ASN A 103 -11.90 -16.07 -9.08
N LYS A 104 -10.71 -15.56 -8.77
CA LYS A 104 -10.52 -14.36 -7.93
C LYS A 104 -10.28 -13.12 -8.81
N PRO A 105 -10.57 -11.91 -8.31
CA PRO A 105 -10.27 -10.68 -9.03
C PRO A 105 -8.79 -10.60 -9.40
N LYS A 106 -8.55 -10.30 -10.67
CA LYS A 106 -7.25 -10.02 -11.26
C LYS A 106 -7.26 -8.60 -11.81
N LEU A 107 -6.17 -7.88 -11.59
CA LEU A 107 -5.95 -6.56 -12.17
C LEU A 107 -4.51 -6.41 -12.62
N ASN A 108 -4.29 -5.60 -13.65
CA ASN A 108 -2.96 -5.18 -14.04
C ASN A 108 -2.59 -3.92 -13.24
N LEU A 109 -1.44 -3.95 -12.58
CA LEU A 109 -0.91 -2.84 -11.79
C LEU A 109 0.27 -2.21 -12.52
N LYS A 110 0.10 -0.95 -12.94
CA LYS A 110 1.15 -0.12 -13.53
C LYS A 110 1.61 0.91 -12.52
N ILE A 111 2.92 0.94 -12.23
CA ILE A 111 3.51 1.97 -11.37
C ILE A 111 4.42 2.84 -12.23
N PHE A 112 4.15 4.14 -12.19
CA PHE A 112 5.02 5.16 -12.72
C PHE A 112 5.72 5.86 -11.56
N LYS A 113 7.04 6.05 -11.67
CA LYS A 113 7.84 6.84 -10.73
C LYS A 113 8.40 8.05 -11.49
N ASP A 114 8.01 9.24 -11.05
CA ASP A 114 8.48 10.52 -11.63
C ASP A 114 8.29 10.63 -13.16
N GLY A 115 7.26 9.96 -13.70
CA GLY A 115 6.90 9.96 -15.11
C GLY A 115 7.35 8.71 -15.89
N ASP A 116 8.26 7.92 -15.34
CA ASP A 116 8.76 6.70 -15.97
C ASP A 116 8.04 5.46 -15.46
N LYS A 117 7.68 4.54 -16.36
CA LYS A 117 7.06 3.27 -15.97
C LYS A 117 8.11 2.35 -15.33
N VAL A 118 7.93 2.05 -14.05
CA VAL A 118 8.85 1.19 -13.27
C VAL A 118 8.27 -0.20 -12.97
N MET A 119 6.97 -0.39 -13.13
CA MET A 119 6.32 -1.69 -12.97
C MET A 119 5.10 -1.82 -13.87
N ASP A 120 4.88 -3.02 -14.40
CA ASP A 120 3.70 -3.42 -15.17
C ASP A 120 3.52 -4.92 -14.98
N ARG A 121 2.71 -5.31 -13.99
CA ARG A 121 2.54 -6.71 -13.59
C ARG A 121 1.10 -7.00 -13.22
N ASP A 122 0.72 -8.26 -13.37
CA ASP A 122 -0.55 -8.76 -12.89
C ASP A 122 -0.54 -8.88 -11.36
N PHE A 123 -1.62 -8.43 -10.76
CA PHE A 123 -1.92 -8.51 -9.34
C PHE A 123 -3.10 -9.46 -9.15
N TYR A 124 -2.95 -10.39 -8.23
CA TYR A 124 -3.97 -11.38 -7.87
C TYR A 124 -4.39 -11.18 -6.41
N ALA A 125 -5.69 -10.98 -6.19
CA ALA A 125 -6.25 -10.87 -4.85
C ALA A 125 -6.26 -12.25 -4.18
N MET A 126 -5.59 -12.40 -3.04
CA MET A 126 -5.32 -13.73 -2.49
C MET A 126 -5.82 -13.92 -1.07
N TYR A 127 -5.46 -13.02 -0.15
CA TYR A 127 -5.61 -13.23 1.30
C TYR A 127 -6.39 -12.11 1.99
N SER A 128 -7.47 -12.43 2.71
CA SER A 128 -8.19 -11.44 3.54
C SER A 128 -7.44 -11.21 4.86
N HIS A 129 -7.08 -9.96 5.17
CA HIS A 129 -6.34 -9.61 6.40
C HIS A 129 -7.17 -8.78 7.40
N GLY A 130 -8.41 -8.42 7.08
CA GLY A 130 -9.32 -7.81 8.07
C GLY A 130 -10.36 -6.85 7.51
N VAL A 131 -11.04 -6.19 8.45
CA VAL A 131 -12.11 -5.22 8.17
C VAL A 131 -11.72 -3.85 8.71
N SER A 132 -11.71 -2.85 7.84
CA SER A 132 -11.42 -1.45 8.18
C SER A 132 -12.66 -0.58 7.99
N LYS A 133 -12.62 0.64 8.56
CA LYS A 133 -13.64 1.67 8.32
C LYS A 133 -12.97 2.86 7.67
N ALA A 134 -13.47 3.28 6.52
CA ALA A 134 -12.95 4.44 5.80
C ALA A 134 -14.05 5.48 5.57
N LYS A 135 -13.63 6.74 5.39
CA LYS A 135 -14.52 7.82 4.97
C LYS A 135 -14.10 8.27 3.58
N ILE A 136 -14.90 7.93 2.57
CA ILE A 136 -14.63 8.23 1.15
C ILE A 136 -15.73 9.19 0.68
N ASN A 137 -15.36 10.35 0.13
CA ASN A 137 -16.31 11.37 -0.33
C ASN A 137 -17.42 11.70 0.70
N ASN A 138 -17.00 11.91 1.96
CA ASN A 138 -17.87 12.17 3.11
C ASN A 138 -18.84 11.05 3.53
N LYS A 139 -18.83 9.89 2.87
CA LYS A 139 -19.60 8.71 3.28
C LYS A 139 -18.72 7.73 4.02
N LYS A 140 -19.26 7.09 5.05
CA LYS A 140 -18.58 6.03 5.82
C LYS A 140 -18.81 4.70 5.12
N TYR A 141 -17.73 3.96 4.93
CA TYR A 141 -17.73 2.62 4.36
C TYR A 141 -17.06 1.65 5.32
N LEU A 142 -17.56 0.42 5.32
CA LEU A 142 -16.88 -0.72 5.89
C LEU A 142 -16.14 -1.40 4.74
N LEU A 143 -14.86 -1.68 4.91
CA LEU A 143 -14.00 -2.23 3.87
C LEU A 143 -13.40 -3.55 4.32
N SER A 144 -13.27 -4.52 3.43
CA SER A 144 -12.49 -5.75 3.64
C SER A 144 -11.18 -5.60 2.88
N GLY A 145 -10.07 -5.72 3.60
CA GLY A 145 -8.73 -5.68 3.01
C GLY A 145 -8.31 -7.05 2.52
N VAL A 146 -7.88 -7.12 1.27
CA VAL A 146 -7.33 -8.33 0.64
C VAL A 146 -5.93 -8.03 0.12
N ASP A 147 -4.95 -8.78 0.61
CA ASP A 147 -3.57 -8.71 0.16
C ASP A 147 -3.42 -9.32 -1.23
N GLY A 148 -2.55 -8.69 -2.00
CA GLY A 148 -2.19 -9.14 -3.33
C GLY A 148 -0.89 -9.91 -3.40
N VAL A 149 -0.76 -10.64 -4.51
CA VAL A 149 0.46 -11.34 -4.93
C VAL A 149 0.69 -11.11 -6.42
N TYR A 150 1.95 -11.09 -6.84
CA TYR A 150 2.32 -11.02 -8.27
C TYR A 150 2.48 -12.42 -8.89
N SER A 151 2.96 -13.37 -8.09
CA SER A 151 3.18 -14.76 -8.47
C SER A 151 3.21 -15.65 -7.21
N PRO A 152 3.30 -16.98 -7.33
CA PRO A 152 3.45 -17.86 -6.17
C PRO A 152 4.64 -17.41 -5.31
N GLY A 153 4.43 -17.22 -4.01
CA GLY A 153 5.47 -16.77 -3.06
C GLY A 153 5.93 -15.32 -3.21
N GLU A 154 5.38 -14.54 -4.15
CA GLU A 154 5.77 -13.15 -4.38
C GLU A 154 4.65 -12.20 -3.94
N PRO A 155 4.74 -11.57 -2.76
CA PRO A 155 3.75 -10.60 -2.31
C PRO A 155 3.75 -9.38 -3.24
N ALA A 156 2.59 -8.75 -3.42
CA ALA A 156 2.45 -7.56 -4.24
C ALA A 156 3.11 -6.35 -3.56
N CYS A 157 4.44 -6.30 -3.57
CA CYS A 157 5.24 -5.27 -2.93
C CYS A 157 6.21 -4.65 -3.93
N PHE A 158 6.36 -3.32 -3.90
CA PHE A 158 7.33 -2.61 -4.74
C PHE A 158 8.33 -1.86 -3.87
N ASN A 159 9.62 -2.04 -4.17
CA ASN A 159 10.71 -1.33 -3.51
C ASN A 159 11.06 -0.07 -4.30
N PHE A 160 10.79 1.10 -3.73
CA PHE A 160 11.00 2.39 -4.40
C PHE A 160 12.45 2.89 -4.31
N CYS A 161 13.29 2.25 -3.49
CA CYS A 161 14.70 2.58 -3.29
C CYS A 161 15.66 1.77 -4.16
N ARG A 162 15.21 0.67 -4.78
CA ARG A 162 16.06 -0.13 -5.67
C ARG A 162 16.20 0.57 -7.03
N ASP A 163 17.44 0.74 -7.47
CA ASP A 163 17.74 1.18 -8.82
C ASP A 163 17.18 0.13 -9.81
N PRO A 164 16.31 0.51 -10.76
CA PRO A 164 15.75 -0.43 -11.74
C PRO A 164 16.81 -1.12 -12.61
N ASN A 165 18.08 -0.69 -12.55
CA ASN A 165 19.19 -1.27 -13.31
C ASN A 165 20.01 -2.34 -12.56
N ILE A 166 19.64 -2.70 -11.33
CA ILE A 166 20.37 -3.71 -10.55
C ILE A 166 19.46 -4.92 -10.32
N ASN A 167 19.67 -5.97 -11.15
CA ASN A 167 19.12 -7.32 -10.97
C ASN A 167 19.79 -8.03 -9.78
#